data_AF-A0A2D6T5G1-F1
#
_entry.id   AF-A0A2D6T5G1-F1
#
_cell.length_a   1.000
_cell.length_b   1.000
_cell.length_c   1.000
_cell.angle_alpha   90.00
_cell.angle_beta   90.00
_cell.angle_gamma   90.00
#
_symmetry.space_group_name_H-M   'P 1'
#
loop_
_entity.id
_entity.type
_entity.pdbx_description
1 polymer ?
#
loop_
_entity_poly.entity_id
_entity_poly.type
_entity_poly.pdbx_seq_one_letter_code
_entity_poly.pdbx_strand_id
1 'polypeptide(L)'
;MISALKGIENNSRIQILCWFDEADRSALQTVPRWSETKEKLGVFALRSPMRPIPIALSTVELLKVEGNELTAGALDCRDGTPLLDIKSHINQP
;
A
#
# COMPACT_ATOMS: atom_id res chain seq x y z
N MET A 1 15.73 5.99 12.67
CA MET A 1 14.45 5.90 11.94
C MET A 1 13.56 7.12 12.21
N ILE A 2 13.31 7.50 13.47
CA ILE A 2 12.48 8.69 13.81
C ILE A 2 13.00 9.98 13.15
N SER A 3 14.33 10.19 13.13
CA SER A 3 14.93 11.35 12.46
C SER A 3 14.66 11.42 10.95
N ALA A 4 14.33 10.30 10.30
CA ALA A 4 13.99 10.26 8.87
C ALA A 4 12.58 10.78 8.58
N LEU A 5 11.72 10.93 9.62
CA LEU A 5 10.39 11.54 9.49
C LEU A 5 10.45 13.08 9.48
N LYS A 6 11.62 13.69 9.73
CA LYS A 6 11.75 15.15 9.80
C LYS A 6 11.25 15.80 8.49
N GLY A 7 10.24 16.66 8.61
CA GLY A 7 9.66 17.39 7.49
C GLY A 7 8.54 16.66 6.74
N ILE A 8 8.16 15.44 7.17
CA ILE A 8 7.09 14.67 6.54
C ILE A 8 5.73 15.37 6.67
N GLU A 9 5.53 16.13 7.75
CA GLU A 9 4.32 16.92 8.03
C GLU A 9 4.00 17.96 6.95
N ASN A 10 4.97 18.31 6.10
CA ASN A 10 4.76 19.23 4.97
C ASN A 10 4.08 18.56 3.76
N ASN A 11 3.83 17.24 3.82
CA ASN A 11 3.16 16.50 2.75
C ASN A 11 1.68 16.31 3.08
N SER A 12 0.79 16.75 2.19
CA SER A 12 -0.66 16.45 2.32
C SER A 12 -0.98 14.98 2.03
N ARG A 13 -0.17 14.33 1.20
CA ARG A 13 -0.31 12.91 0.84
C ARG A 13 1.03 12.20 0.87
N ILE A 14 1.01 10.95 1.27
CA ILE A 14 2.16 10.06 1.30
C ILE A 14 1.85 8.76 0.58
N GLN A 15 2.88 8.13 0.04
CA GLN A 15 2.83 6.77 -0.48
C GLN A 15 3.37 5.81 0.56
N ILE A 16 2.62 4.76 0.83
CA ILE A 16 2.96 3.72 1.81
C ILE A 16 3.15 2.41 1.05
N LEU A 17 4.28 1.75 1.29
CA LEU A 17 4.55 0.41 0.83
C LEU A 17 4.42 -0.57 2.00
N CYS A 18 3.54 -1.55 1.88
CA CYS A 18 3.32 -2.58 2.89
C CYS A 18 3.64 -3.97 2.33
N TRP A 19 4.06 -4.89 3.21
CA TRP A 19 4.23 -6.30 2.87
C TRP A 19 3.02 -7.10 3.30
N PHE A 20 2.25 -7.63 2.35
CA PHE A 20 1.10 -8.49 2.66
C PHE A 20 1.59 -9.93 2.89
N ASP A 21 2.05 -10.17 4.11
CA ASP A 21 2.67 -11.42 4.58
C ASP A 21 1.80 -12.68 4.45
N GLU A 22 0.49 -12.53 4.46
CA GLU A 22 -0.47 -13.65 4.30
C GLU A 22 -0.89 -13.91 2.85
N ALA A 23 -0.40 -13.13 1.89
CA ALA A 23 -0.78 -13.33 0.49
C ALA A 23 -0.16 -14.62 -0.08
N ASP A 24 -0.93 -15.33 -0.91
CA ASP A 24 -0.39 -16.42 -1.74
C ASP A 24 0.54 -15.84 -2.81
N ARG A 25 1.82 -16.21 -2.67
CA ARG A 25 2.90 -15.76 -3.55
C ARG A 25 3.07 -16.65 -4.78
N SER A 26 2.38 -17.78 -4.85
CA SER A 26 2.41 -18.66 -6.02
C SER A 26 1.40 -18.25 -7.09
N ALA A 27 0.42 -17.41 -6.75
CA ALA A 27 -0.62 -16.96 -7.66
C ALA A 27 -0.08 -16.08 -8.79
N LEU A 28 -0.28 -16.52 -10.03
CA LEU A 28 0.04 -15.76 -11.25
C LEU A 28 -1.20 -15.16 -11.92
N GLN A 29 -2.39 -15.70 -11.62
CA GLN A 29 -3.67 -15.22 -12.12
C GLN A 29 -4.73 -15.32 -11.03
N THR A 30 -5.71 -14.41 -11.02
CA THR A 30 -6.88 -14.49 -10.13
C THR A 30 -8.12 -13.97 -10.84
N VAL A 31 -9.29 -14.34 -10.31
CA VAL A 31 -10.56 -13.71 -10.68
C VAL A 31 -10.69 -12.41 -9.88
N PRO A 32 -10.80 -11.25 -10.53
CA PRO A 32 -10.96 -9.98 -9.82
C PRO A 32 -12.34 -9.88 -9.18
N ARG A 33 -12.45 -9.20 -8.04
CA ARG A 33 -13.71 -9.15 -7.26
C ARG A 33 -14.89 -8.54 -8.03
N TRP A 34 -14.63 -7.62 -8.97
CA TRP A 34 -15.66 -7.00 -9.79
C TRP A 34 -16.13 -7.87 -10.97
N SER A 35 -15.57 -9.07 -11.17
CA SER A 35 -15.74 -9.83 -12.41
C SER A 35 -17.08 -10.54 -12.46
N GLU A 36 -17.95 -10.13 -13.38
CA GLU A 36 -19.20 -10.83 -13.67
C GLU A 36 -18.97 -12.13 -14.46
N THR A 37 -18.00 -12.13 -15.38
CA THR A 37 -17.68 -13.28 -16.25
C THR A 37 -16.86 -14.36 -15.55
N LYS A 38 -16.29 -14.06 -14.37
CA LYS A 38 -15.34 -14.91 -13.62
C LYS A 38 -14.06 -15.24 -14.40
N GLU A 39 -13.71 -14.43 -15.40
CA GLU A 39 -12.46 -14.59 -16.14
C GLU A 39 -11.25 -14.34 -15.22
N LYS A 40 -10.22 -15.18 -15.35
CA LYS A 40 -8.96 -15.01 -14.64
C LYS A 40 -8.06 -14.04 -15.41
N LEU A 41 -7.57 -13.01 -14.72
CA LEU A 41 -6.56 -12.10 -15.25
C LEU A 41 -5.22 -12.30 -14.54
N GLY A 42 -4.13 -11.98 -15.24
CA GLY A 42 -2.79 -11.99 -14.67
C GLY A 42 -2.67 -11.00 -13.51
N VAL A 43 -1.99 -11.39 -12.43
CA VAL A 43 -1.90 -10.58 -11.20
C VAL A 43 -1.23 -9.21 -11.41
N PHE A 44 -0.39 -9.06 -12.44
CA PHE A 44 0.24 -7.79 -12.81
C PHE A 44 -0.67 -6.83 -13.57
N ALA A 45 -1.77 -7.33 -14.16
CA ALA A 45 -2.84 -6.48 -14.68
C ALA A 45 -3.82 -6.02 -13.58
N LEU A 46 -3.58 -6.42 -12.33
CA LEU A 46 -4.48 -6.24 -11.19
C LEU A 46 -3.76 -5.61 -9.99
N ARG A 47 -4.57 -5.19 -9.01
CA ARG A 47 -4.11 -4.84 -7.65
C ARG A 47 -4.31 -5.98 -6.65
N SER A 48 -4.36 -7.23 -7.12
CA SER A 48 -4.52 -8.42 -6.27
C SER A 48 -3.41 -8.50 -5.22
N PRO A 49 -3.72 -8.72 -3.92
CA PRO A 49 -2.69 -8.97 -2.91
C PRO A 49 -1.91 -10.27 -3.19
N MET A 50 -2.56 -11.26 -3.80
CA MET A 50 -1.97 -12.53 -4.24
C MET A 50 -1.08 -12.27 -5.47
N ARG A 51 0.24 -12.28 -5.28
CA ARG A 51 1.28 -12.03 -6.30
C ARG A 51 2.65 -12.49 -5.80
N PRO A 52 3.62 -12.76 -6.70
CA PRO A 52 4.95 -13.25 -6.30
C PRO A 52 5.68 -12.42 -5.24
N ILE A 53 5.57 -11.09 -5.37
CA ILE A 53 6.14 -10.10 -4.46
C ILE A 53 4.98 -9.25 -3.92
N PRO A 54 4.41 -9.59 -2.74
CA PRO A 54 3.16 -9.02 -2.22
C PRO A 54 3.36 -7.64 -1.59
N ILE A 55 4.01 -6.75 -2.33
CA ILE A 55 4.17 -5.35 -1.96
C ILE A 55 2.91 -4.62 -2.40
N ALA A 56 2.20 -4.05 -1.44
CA ALA A 56 1.08 -3.15 -1.65
C ALA A 56 1.58 -1.71 -1.70
N LEU A 57 0.92 -0.88 -2.52
CA LEU A 57 1.17 0.55 -2.62
C LEU A 57 -0.14 1.29 -2.40
N SER A 58 -0.15 2.22 -1.45
CA SER A 58 -1.30 3.08 -1.14
C SER A 58 -0.89 4.54 -1.13
N THR A 59 -1.65 5.41 -1.77
CA THR A 59 -1.48 6.87 -1.67
C THR A 59 -2.56 7.43 -0.76
N VAL A 60 -2.18 7.79 0.46
CA VAL A 60 -3.11 8.22 1.52
C VAL A 60 -2.87 9.66 1.93
N GLU A 61 -3.90 10.30 2.47
CA GLU A 61 -3.77 11.60 3.13
C GLU A 61 -3.01 11.43 4.44
N LEU A 62 -2.11 12.35 4.75
CA LEU A 62 -1.44 12.42 6.05
C LEU A 62 -2.24 13.35 6.97
N LEU A 63 -2.85 12.79 8.00
CA LEU A 63 -3.77 13.50 8.89
C LEU A 63 -3.06 14.05 10.13
N LYS A 64 -2.07 13.32 10.66
CA LYS A 64 -1.36 13.70 11.88
C LYS A 64 0.03 13.07 11.96
N VAL A 65 0.96 13.76 12.61
CA VAL A 65 2.32 13.29 12.91
C VAL A 65 2.58 13.47 14.41
N GLU A 66 2.87 12.39 15.12
CA GLU A 66 3.14 12.38 16.57
C GLU A 66 4.39 11.53 16.87
N GLY A 67 5.55 12.18 16.90
CA GLY A 67 6.82 11.49 17.14
C GLY A 67 7.11 10.47 16.03
N ASN A 68 6.93 9.19 16.33
CA ASN A 68 7.11 8.08 15.39
C ASN A 68 5.79 7.48 14.87
N GLU A 69 4.65 8.05 15.24
CA GLU A 69 3.32 7.61 14.82
C GLU A 69 2.76 8.56 13.77
N LEU A 70 2.19 8.00 12.70
CA LEU A 70 1.55 8.72 11.62
C LEU A 70 0.09 8.29 11.54
N THR A 71 -0.82 9.24 11.65
CA THR A 71 -2.22 9.00 11.35
C THR A 71 -2.44 9.33 9.87
N ALA A 72 -2.87 8.34 9.10
CA ALA A 72 -3.17 8.50 7.69
C ALA A 72 -4.65 8.21 7.42
N GLY A 73 -5.12 8.60 6.23
CA GLY A 73 -6.42 8.20 5.71
C GLY A 73 -6.53 6.68 5.52
N ALA A 74 -7.65 6.23 4.94
CA ALA A 74 -7.95 4.81 4.80
C ALA A 74 -6.83 4.03 4.06
N LEU A 75 -6.34 2.98 4.71
CA LEU A 75 -5.40 2.02 4.18
C LEU A 75 -6.10 0.67 4.00
N ASP A 76 -5.87 0.03 2.85
CA ASP A 76 -6.37 -1.32 2.57
C ASP A 76 -5.43 -2.39 3.14
N CYS A 77 -5.06 -2.27 4.41
CA CYS A 77 -4.22 -3.23 5.12
C CYS A 77 -4.84 -3.63 6.46
N ARG A 78 -4.56 -4.86 6.88
CA ARG A 78 -4.97 -5.35 8.20
C ARG A 78 -4.07 -4.75 9.30
N ASP A 79 -4.58 -4.76 10.53
CA ASP A 79 -3.75 -4.44 11.68
C ASP A 79 -2.51 -5.36 11.76
N GLY A 80 -1.38 -4.80 12.18
CA GLY A 80 -0.09 -5.51 12.21
C GLY A 80 0.57 -5.76 10.86
N THR A 81 0.00 -5.30 9.72
CA THR A 81 0.65 -5.44 8.42
C THR A 81 2.02 -4.75 8.42
N PRO A 82 3.12 -5.45 8.06
CA PRO A 82 4.44 -4.84 8.06
C PRO A 82 4.58 -3.68 7.07
N LEU A 83 5.04 -2.53 7.58
CA LEU A 83 5.45 -1.38 6.78
C LEU A 83 6.84 -1.62 6.18
N LEU A 84 6.99 -1.38 4.88
CA LEU A 84 8.28 -1.45 4.19
C LEU A 84 8.91 -0.08 3.97
N ASP A 85 8.10 0.89 3.52
CA ASP A 85 8.63 2.20 3.12
C ASP A 85 7.54 3.29 3.10
N ILE A 86 7.96 4.55 3.22
CA ILE A 86 7.12 5.74 3.14
C ILE A 86 7.78 6.74 2.19
N LYS A 87 7.02 7.27 1.23
CA LYS A 87 7.50 8.30 0.30
C LYS A 87 6.56 9.50 0.31
N SER A 88 7.11 10.69 0.08
CA SER A 88 6.30 11.86 -0.26
C SER A 88 5.53 11.59 -1.56
N HIS A 89 4.26 11.98 -1.61
CA HIS A 89 3.52 11.90 -2.87
C HIS A 89 3.88 13.10 -3.74
N ILE A 90 4.53 12.84 -4.87
CA ILE A 90 4.78 13.86 -5.88
C ILE A 90 3.56 13.86 -6.81
N ASN A 91 2.80 14.96 -6.83
CA ASN A 91 1.88 15.24 -7.93
C ASN A 91 2.74 15.45 -9.17
N GLN A 92 2.82 14.46 -10.04
CA GLN A 92 3.41 14.67 -11.37
C GLN A 92 2.43 15.55 -12.18
N PRO A 93 2.92 16.60 -12.84
CA PRO A 93 2.11 17.39 -13.77
C PRO A 93 1.65 16.56 -14.97
#